data_AF-A0A3M3ACA3-F1
#
_entry.id   AF-A0A3M3ACA3-F1
#
_cell.length_a   1.000
_cell.length_b   1.000
_cell.length_c   1.000
_cell.angle_alpha   90.00
_cell.angle_beta   90.00
_cell.angle_gamma   90.00
#
_symmetry.space_group_name_H-M   'P 1'
#
loop_
_entity.id
_entity.type
_entity.pdbx_description
1 polymer ?
#
loop_
_entity_poly.entity_id
_entity_poly.type
_entity_poly.pdbx_seq_one_letter_code
_entity_poly.pdbx_strand_id
1 'polypeptide(L)'
;MPYLLSTLDTVAWRYGVSESVYPGTLIPGRREIGGLTSGDMWGSVYPHSGFIHQADDYKAASVMAQRAGDVITRRGQVHVYQPRLALPQPGYLPARDLIESDARTGKWQKLSPSLSQSCAVFPNSRPRAQATD
;
A
#
# COMPACT_ATOMS: atom_id res chain seq x y z
N MET A 1 14.32 -18.35 8.06
CA MET A 1 14.51 -17.67 6.76
C MET A 1 13.90 -16.27 6.85
N PRO A 2 14.51 -15.21 6.30
CA PRO A 2 13.98 -13.84 6.38
C PRO A 2 12.72 -13.66 5.51
N TYR A 3 11.81 -12.78 5.94
CA TYR A 3 10.54 -12.55 5.23
C TYR A 3 10.69 -11.74 3.94
N LEU A 4 11.65 -10.83 3.87
CA LEU A 4 12.00 -10.06 2.69
C LEU A 4 13.49 -9.75 2.75
N LEU A 5 14.20 -9.89 1.63
CA LEU A 5 15.63 -9.56 1.55
C LEU A 5 15.92 -8.76 0.28
N SER A 6 15.94 -7.43 0.41
CA SER A 6 16.13 -6.51 -0.71
C SER A 6 17.51 -6.61 -1.38
N THR A 7 18.51 -7.20 -0.72
CA THR A 7 19.86 -7.40 -1.28
C THR A 7 19.90 -8.46 -2.38
N LEU A 8 19.07 -9.50 -2.27
CA LEU A 8 18.95 -10.56 -3.28
C LEU A 8 18.05 -10.17 -4.46
N ASP A 9 17.32 -9.06 -4.32
CA ASP A 9 16.34 -8.60 -5.30
C ASP A 9 16.44 -7.08 -5.51
N THR A 10 17.68 -6.60 -5.66
CA THR A 10 17.97 -5.17 -5.74
C THR A 10 17.34 -4.51 -6.95
N VAL A 11 17.34 -5.18 -8.11
CA VAL A 11 16.80 -4.61 -9.35
C VAL A 11 15.29 -4.42 -9.27
N ALA A 12 14.56 -5.43 -8.82
CA ALA A 12 13.12 -5.30 -8.65
C ALA A 12 12.77 -4.32 -7.51
N TRP A 13 13.45 -4.44 -6.35
CA TRP A 13 13.08 -3.67 -5.16
C TRP A 13 13.48 -2.20 -5.24
N ARG A 14 14.70 -1.89 -5.72
CA ARG A 14 15.19 -0.50 -5.76
C ARG A 14 14.76 0.25 -7.01
N TYR A 15 14.68 -0.44 -8.15
CA TYR A 15 14.37 0.21 -9.43
C TYR A 15 12.98 -0.12 -9.95
N GLY A 16 12.23 -1.04 -9.32
CA GLY A 16 10.85 -1.34 -9.71
C GLY A 16 10.72 -1.98 -11.10
N VAL A 17 11.81 -2.47 -11.68
CA VAL A 17 11.87 -2.86 -13.11
C VAL A 17 10.95 -4.05 -13.42
N SER A 18 10.94 -5.08 -12.57
CA SER A 18 10.10 -6.26 -12.79
C SER A 18 8.61 -5.94 -12.73
N GLU A 19 8.23 -4.99 -11.89
CA GLU A 19 6.83 -4.60 -11.68
C GLU A 19 6.38 -3.51 -12.65
N SER A 20 7.30 -2.79 -13.29
CA SER A 20 6.95 -1.78 -14.30
C SER A 20 6.23 -2.39 -15.51
N VAL A 21 6.50 -3.66 -15.80
CA VAL A 21 5.88 -4.44 -16.88
C VAL A 21 4.70 -5.31 -16.41
N TYR A 22 4.24 -5.17 -15.16
CA TYR A 22 3.09 -5.94 -14.67
C TYR A 22 1.81 -5.54 -15.42
N PRO A 23 0.90 -6.48 -15.72
CA PRO A 23 -0.39 -6.12 -16.34
C PRO A 23 -1.16 -5.06 -15.53
N GLY A 24 -1.01 -5.06 -14.20
CA GLY A 24 -1.62 -4.09 -13.30
C GLY A 24 -1.05 -2.67 -13.38
N THR A 25 0.18 -2.45 -13.87
CA THR A 25 0.74 -1.10 -14.11
C THR A 25 0.34 -0.51 -15.45
N LEU A 26 0.09 -1.37 -16.43
CA LEU A 26 -0.11 -0.96 -17.82
C LEU A 26 -1.55 -0.56 -18.14
N ILE A 27 -2.49 -0.86 -17.24
CA ILE A 27 -3.91 -0.55 -17.42
C ILE A 27 -4.27 0.63 -16.50
N PRO A 28 -4.60 1.81 -17.04
CA PRO A 28 -5.05 2.95 -16.24
C PRO A 28 -6.27 2.62 -15.38
N GLY A 29 -6.32 3.14 -14.15
CA GLY A 29 -7.41 2.90 -13.20
C GLY A 29 -7.39 1.52 -12.52
N ARG A 30 -6.44 0.65 -12.85
CA ARG A 30 -6.17 -0.58 -12.10
C ARG A 30 -5.07 -0.30 -11.08
N ARG A 31 -5.24 -0.84 -9.87
CA ARG A 31 -4.18 -0.84 -8.84
C ARG A 31 -3.69 0.59 -8.52
N GLU A 32 -4.65 1.51 -8.48
CA GLU A 32 -4.47 2.90 -8.11
C GLU A 32 -5.16 3.17 -6.77
N ILE A 33 -4.57 4.10 -6.02
CA ILE A 33 -5.07 4.52 -4.71
C ILE A 33 -5.66 5.91 -4.87
N GLY A 34 -6.89 6.06 -4.38
CA GLY A 34 -7.75 7.20 -4.71
C GLY A 34 -8.66 6.86 -5.90
N GLY A 35 -9.08 7.88 -6.64
CA GLY A 35 -9.99 7.71 -7.77
C GLY A 35 -9.56 8.52 -8.98
N LEU A 36 -9.26 7.82 -10.08
CA LEU A 36 -8.99 8.43 -11.38
C LEU A 36 -10.20 9.27 -11.86
N THR A 37 -11.41 8.70 -11.73
CA THR A 37 -12.66 9.36 -12.16
C THR A 37 -13.12 10.47 -11.23
N SER A 38 -12.70 10.43 -9.95
CA SER A 38 -13.00 11.49 -8.98
C SER A 38 -11.96 12.63 -9.01
N GLY A 39 -10.91 12.51 -9.82
CA GLY A 39 -9.82 13.49 -9.87
C GLY A 39 -8.96 13.56 -8.59
N ASP A 40 -9.08 12.57 -7.71
CA ASP A 40 -8.30 12.49 -6.46
C ASP A 40 -7.39 11.26 -6.49
N MET A 41 -6.44 11.27 -7.42
CA MET A 41 -5.42 10.22 -7.53
C MET A 41 -4.30 10.50 -6.54
N TRP A 42 -3.98 9.51 -5.70
CA TRP A 42 -2.89 9.63 -4.72
C TRP A 42 -1.61 8.97 -5.23
N GLY A 43 -1.76 7.85 -5.94
CA GLY A 43 -0.65 7.13 -6.57
C GLY A 43 -1.02 5.72 -6.97
N SER A 44 -0.09 5.06 -7.68
CA SER A 44 -0.19 3.65 -8.04
C SER A 44 0.38 2.75 -6.95
N VAL A 45 -0.16 1.53 -6.83
CA VAL A 45 0.41 0.47 -6.00
C VAL A 45 1.74 0.00 -6.58
N TYR A 46 1.79 -0.18 -7.90
CA TYR A 46 2.98 -0.64 -8.58
C TYR A 46 3.79 0.53 -9.21
N PRO A 47 5.13 0.42 -9.26
CA PRO A 47 5.93 -0.57 -8.56
C PRO A 47 5.87 -0.34 -7.03
N HIS A 48 5.98 -1.42 -6.25
CA HIS A 48 6.15 -1.47 -4.79
C HIS A 48 7.50 -0.91 -4.31
N SER A 49 8.03 0.06 -5.06
CA SER A 49 9.18 0.85 -4.67
C SER A 49 8.86 1.71 -3.44
N GLY A 50 9.88 1.98 -2.64
CA GLY A 50 9.79 2.86 -1.46
C GLY A 50 9.69 4.35 -1.80
N PHE A 51 9.51 4.72 -3.07
CA PHE A 51 9.48 6.11 -3.53
C PHE A 51 8.17 6.40 -4.25
N ILE A 52 7.63 7.59 -4.01
CA ILE A 52 6.49 8.14 -4.74
C ILE A 52 6.68 9.64 -4.87
N HIS A 53 6.38 10.16 -6.06
CA HIS A 53 6.30 11.60 -6.27
C HIS A 53 4.90 12.08 -5.93
N GLN A 54 4.69 12.52 -4.69
CA GLN A 54 3.41 13.05 -4.24
C GLN A 54 3.64 14.25 -3.32
N ALA A 55 2.91 15.35 -3.58
CA ALA A 55 3.13 16.63 -2.91
C ALA A 55 2.56 16.66 -1.48
N ASP A 56 1.57 15.81 -1.21
CA ASP A 56 0.93 15.69 0.09
C ASP A 56 1.50 14.47 0.83
N ASP A 57 2.21 14.72 1.94
CA ASP A 57 2.85 13.68 2.76
C ASP A 57 1.87 12.62 3.27
N TYR A 58 0.60 12.99 3.52
CA TYR A 58 -0.42 12.03 3.94
C TYR A 58 -0.83 11.10 2.82
N LYS A 59 -0.97 11.63 1.59
CA LYS A 59 -1.22 10.81 0.40
C LYS A 59 -0.01 9.93 0.08
N ALA A 60 1.20 10.45 0.22
CA ALA A 60 2.42 9.68 0.02
C ALA A 60 2.52 8.52 1.03
N ALA A 61 2.33 8.82 2.33
CA ALA A 61 2.38 7.83 3.39
C ALA A 61 1.28 6.76 3.28
N SER A 62 0.06 7.14 2.88
CA SER A 62 -1.02 6.16 2.68
C SER A 62 -0.72 5.22 1.50
N VAL A 63 -0.12 5.73 0.42
CA VAL A 63 0.33 4.88 -0.70
C VAL A 63 1.43 3.92 -0.25
N MET A 64 2.41 4.40 0.52
CA MET A 64 3.49 3.53 1.04
C MET A 64 2.95 2.44 1.98
N ALA A 65 2.01 2.78 2.85
CA ALA A 65 1.37 1.79 3.72
C ALA A 65 0.63 0.72 2.90
N GLN A 66 -0.12 1.14 1.88
CA GLN A 66 -0.81 0.21 0.99
C GLN A 66 0.17 -0.70 0.24
N ARG A 67 1.25 -0.15 -0.33
CA ARG A 67 2.30 -0.92 -1.02
C ARG A 67 2.91 -1.99 -0.12
N ALA A 68 3.26 -1.61 1.12
CA ALA A 68 3.80 -2.54 2.10
C ALA A 68 2.80 -3.66 2.45
N GLY A 69 1.53 -3.29 2.65
CA GLY A 69 0.46 -4.24 2.94
C GLY A 69 0.18 -5.21 1.78
N ASP A 70 0.24 -4.71 0.55
CA ASP A 70 -0.01 -5.52 -0.64
C ASP A 70 1.05 -6.61 -0.84
N VAL A 71 2.33 -6.26 -0.67
CA VAL A 71 3.45 -7.23 -0.74
C VAL A 71 3.29 -8.35 0.27
N ILE A 72 2.90 -8.05 1.52
CA ILE A 72 2.81 -9.07 2.57
C ILE A 72 1.54 -9.93 2.48
N THR A 73 0.46 -9.41 1.89
CA THR A 73 -0.85 -10.06 1.79
C THR A 73 -1.06 -10.81 0.47
N ARG A 74 -0.08 -10.85 -0.43
CA ARG A 74 -0.16 -11.58 -1.71
C ARG A 74 0.88 -12.67 -1.84
N ARG A 75 0.57 -13.69 -2.63
CA ARG A 75 1.50 -14.74 -3.09
C ARG A 75 1.98 -14.46 -4.51
N GLY A 76 3.21 -14.85 -4.81
CA GLY A 76 3.74 -14.85 -6.18
C GLY A 76 3.98 -13.46 -6.78
N GLN A 77 4.27 -12.44 -5.96
CA GLN A 77 4.87 -11.21 -6.51
C GLN A 77 6.26 -11.55 -7.09
N VAL A 78 6.71 -10.79 -8.09
CA VAL A 78 8.05 -10.95 -8.70
C VAL A 78 9.10 -10.30 -7.79
N HIS A 79 9.21 -10.87 -6.59
CA HIS A 79 10.16 -10.50 -5.55
C HIS A 79 10.69 -11.73 -4.82
N VAL A 80 11.88 -11.61 -4.23
CA VAL A 80 12.42 -12.63 -3.31
C VAL A 80 11.90 -12.35 -1.90
N TYR A 81 10.73 -12.92 -1.56
CA TYR A 81 10.08 -12.75 -0.26
C TYR A 81 9.31 -14.01 0.17
N GLN A 82 9.04 -14.11 1.47
CA GLN A 82 8.18 -15.13 2.06
C GLN A 82 6.83 -14.49 2.43
N PRO A 83 5.73 -14.85 1.74
CA PRO A 83 4.42 -14.25 1.98
C PRO A 83 3.90 -14.58 3.38
N ARG A 84 3.30 -13.59 4.07
CA ARG A 84 2.70 -13.75 5.41
C ARG A 84 1.24 -14.18 5.32
N LEU A 85 0.98 -15.19 4.51
CA LEU A 85 -0.36 -15.73 4.32
C LEU A 85 -0.49 -17.03 5.10
N ALA A 86 -1.15 -16.94 6.25
CA ALA A 86 -1.53 -18.12 7.00
C ALA A 86 -2.72 -18.82 6.33
N LEU A 87 -2.81 -20.13 6.49
CA LEU A 87 -3.95 -20.92 6.01
C LEU A 87 -5.12 -20.77 6.98
N PRO A 88 -6.37 -20.69 6.48
CA PRO A 88 -7.53 -20.66 7.35
C PRO A 88 -7.61 -21.94 8.17
N GLN A 89 -7.88 -21.79 9.46
CA GLN A 89 -8.11 -22.88 10.40
C GLN A 89 -9.41 -22.61 11.16
N PRO A 90 -10.10 -23.63 11.70
CA PRO A 90 -11.29 -23.39 12.53
C PRO A 90 -10.97 -22.39 13.65
N GLY A 91 -11.70 -21.26 13.68
CA GLY A 91 -11.48 -20.17 14.65
C GLY A 91 -10.38 -19.16 14.29
N TYR A 92 -9.66 -19.35 13.18
CA TYR A 92 -8.61 -18.45 12.71
C TYR A 92 -8.88 -17.99 11.27
N LEU A 93 -9.15 -16.69 11.12
CA LEU A 93 -9.38 -16.03 9.84
C LEU A 93 -8.10 -15.27 9.43
N PRO A 94 -7.28 -15.81 8.52
CA PRO A 94 -6.07 -15.13 8.07
C PRO A 94 -6.39 -13.88 7.26
N ALA A 95 -5.42 -12.96 7.21
CA ALA A 95 -5.48 -11.83 6.29
C ALA A 95 -5.61 -12.33 4.84
N ARG A 96 -6.49 -11.68 4.09
CA ARG A 96 -6.66 -11.89 2.65
C ARG A 96 -5.90 -10.80 1.89
N ASP A 97 -5.85 -10.93 0.57
CA ASP A 97 -5.32 -9.89 -0.32
C ASP A 97 -5.89 -8.53 0.03
N LEU A 98 -5.00 -7.57 0.30
CA LEU A 98 -5.37 -6.18 0.49
C LEU A 98 -5.76 -5.57 -0.87
N ILE A 99 -6.92 -4.90 -0.91
CA ILE A 99 -7.46 -4.28 -2.11
C ILE A 99 -7.60 -2.78 -1.86
N GLU A 100 -7.10 -1.99 -2.81
CA GLU A 100 -7.17 -0.54 -2.77
C GLU A 100 -8.63 -0.08 -2.67
N SER A 101 -8.90 0.91 -1.83
CA SER A 101 -10.23 1.51 -1.66
C SER A 101 -11.33 0.54 -1.16
N ASP A 102 -11.04 -0.72 -0.81
CA ASP A 102 -12.00 -1.64 -0.16
C ASP A 102 -11.70 -1.80 1.34
N ALA A 103 -12.47 -1.07 2.15
CA ALA A 103 -12.38 -1.06 3.60
C ALA A 103 -12.69 -2.41 4.29
N ARG A 104 -13.21 -3.40 3.56
CA ARG A 104 -13.42 -4.78 4.05
C ARG A 104 -12.14 -5.61 4.02
N THR A 105 -11.17 -5.22 3.20
CA THR A 105 -9.88 -5.94 3.07
C THR A 105 -8.84 -5.44 4.04
N GLY A 106 -8.84 -4.14 4.34
CA GLY A 106 -7.97 -3.54 5.35
C GLY A 106 -8.22 -2.06 5.53
N LYS A 107 -7.68 -1.52 6.63
CA LYS A 107 -7.73 -0.09 6.95
C LYS A 107 -6.38 0.34 7.51
N TRP A 108 -5.98 1.57 7.21
CA TRP A 108 -4.75 2.17 7.71
C TRP A 108 -5.08 3.33 8.66
N GLN A 109 -4.24 3.49 9.68
CA GLN A 109 -4.30 4.60 10.62
C GLN A 109 -2.93 5.23 10.79
N LYS A 110 -2.90 6.51 11.19
CA LYS A 110 -1.65 7.23 11.49
C LYS A 110 -0.91 6.51 12.63
N LEU A 111 0.41 6.39 12.50
CA LEU A 111 1.27 5.75 13.51
C LEU A 111 1.21 6.47 14.86
N SER A 112 1.18 7.80 14.85
CA SER A 112 0.98 8.64 16.03
C SER A 112 -0.38 9.35 15.93
N PRO A 113 -1.45 8.76 16.49
CA PRO A 113 -2.78 9.35 16.45
C PRO A 113 -2.90 10.52 17.46
N SER A 114 -3.58 11.58 17.05
CA SER A 114 -3.98 12.68 17.93
C SER A 114 -5.42 12.49 18.40
N LEU A 115 -5.69 12.75 19.68
CA LEU A 115 -7.06 12.73 20.21
C LEU A 115 -7.97 13.69 19.42
N SER A 116 -9.12 13.17 18.98
CA SER A 116 -10.16 13.95 18.32
C SER A 116 -11.53 13.53 18.84
N GLN A 117 -12.42 14.50 19.05
CA GLN A 117 -13.82 14.28 19.40
C GLN A 117 -14.70 13.92 18.18
N SER A 118 -14.07 13.66 17.03
CA SER A 118 -14.78 13.45 15.76
C SER A 118 -14.13 12.36 14.93
N CYS A 119 -14.93 11.45 14.38
CA CYS A 119 -14.44 10.42 13.47
C CYS A 119 -14.28 10.99 12.06
N ALA A 120 -13.21 10.60 11.36
CA ALA A 120 -13.05 10.82 9.93
C ALA A 120 -12.25 9.68 9.31
N VAL A 121 -12.57 9.39 8.05
CA VAL A 121 -11.78 8.52 7.18
C VAL A 121 -11.03 9.41 6.20
N PHE A 122 -9.83 9.01 5.82
CA PHE A 122 -9.06 9.69 4.79
C PHE A 122 -9.56 9.26 3.40
N PRO A 123 -9.79 10.16 2.42
CA PRO A 123 -9.55 11.61 2.43
C PRO A 123 -10.66 12.39 3.15
N ASN A 124 -10.30 13.47 3.81
CA ASN A 124 -11.25 14.44 4.36
C ASN A 124 -10.69 15.87 4.28
N SER A 125 -11.58 16.85 4.41
CA SER A 125 -11.29 18.30 4.33
C SER A 125 -10.87 18.93 5.65
N ARG A 126 -10.58 18.15 6.69
CA ARG A 126 -10.19 18.69 8.00
C ARG A 126 -8.71 19.12 8.00
N PRO A 127 -8.33 20.09 8.85
CA PRO A 127 -6.92 20.43 9.06
C PRO A 127 -6.13 19.18 9.48
N ARG A 128 -4.98 18.96 8.83
CA ARG A 128 -4.12 17.81 9.10
C ARG A 128 -2.89 18.26 9.87
N ALA A 129 -2.49 17.48 10.87
CA ALA A 129 -1.29 17.77 11.65
C ALA A 129 -0.05 17.45 10.82
N GLN A 130 0.64 18.45 10.25
CA GLN A 130 1.81 18.18 9.41
C GLN A 130 2.91 17.48 10.22
N ALA A 131 3.67 16.59 9.55
CA ALA A 131 4.87 16.05 10.18
C ALA A 131 5.85 17.21 10.36
N THR A 132 6.35 17.39 11.58
CA THR A 132 7.49 18.28 11.84
C THR A 132 8.76 17.49 11.54
N ASP A 133 9.63 18.06 10.70
CA ASP A 133 10.99 17.55 10.46
C ASP A 133 11.87 17.74 11.71
#